data_AF-A0A8H7KT68-F1
#
_entry.id   AF-A0A8H7KT68-F1
#
_cell.length_a   1.000
_cell.length_b   1.000
_cell.length_c   1.000
_cell.angle_alpha   90.00
_cell.angle_beta   90.00
_cell.angle_gamma   90.00
#
_symmetry.space_group_name_H-M   'P 1'
#
loop_
_entity.id
_entity.type
_entity.pdbx_description
1 polymer ?
#
loop_
_entity_poly.entity_id
_entity_poly.type
_entity_poly.pdbx_seq_one_letter_code
_entity_poly.pdbx_strand_id
1 'polypeptide(L)'
;MSETKKTEEEKMQDFIAQLAVQIASVSKNTKAVGVIPSKFKGEKKTARKFISSLQLYIKNNSETYDTEEKKLGLAYSLCDESAAEWIQPYIDRQNFGEEQICLAKYKAKIRKAKDKLKALKTAETGADSDSEASENEEEEEDFASSNLINEINTFNDFATLFKETWTSAQPAAEARNTIDKMSQGKDSLVDYTTKFMLVAADTGYSDLDLQKDTEEDSIGLSEKF
;
A
#
# COMPACT_ATOMS: atom_id res chain seq x y z
N MET A 1 -44.54 10.25 -45.92
CA MET A 1 -44.04 9.39 -44.82
C MET A 1 -42.51 9.22 -44.82
N SER A 2 -41.77 9.95 -45.66
CA SER A 2 -40.31 9.82 -45.80
C SER A 2 -39.48 10.83 -45.01
N GLU A 3 -40.04 11.98 -44.62
CA GLU A 3 -39.29 13.08 -43.96
C GLU A 3 -39.09 12.89 -42.45
N THR A 4 -40.02 12.23 -41.76
CA THR A 4 -39.92 11.99 -40.32
C THR A 4 -38.86 10.96 -39.96
N LYS A 5 -38.65 9.94 -40.81
CA LYS A 5 -37.61 8.92 -40.60
C LYS A 5 -36.20 9.49 -40.72
N LYS A 6 -35.99 10.43 -41.66
CA LYS A 6 -34.69 11.07 -41.88
C LYS A 6 -34.25 11.91 -40.66
N THR A 7 -35.22 12.49 -39.96
CA THR A 7 -34.98 13.33 -38.78
C THR A 7 -34.59 12.50 -37.54
N GLU A 8 -35.14 11.29 -37.39
CA GLU A 8 -34.76 10.39 -36.29
C GLU A 8 -33.38 9.77 -36.50
N GLU A 9 -33.03 9.46 -37.74
CA GLU A 9 -31.70 8.95 -38.10
C GLU A 9 -30.60 10.00 -37.83
N GLU A 10 -30.85 11.27 -38.18
CA GLU A 10 -29.94 12.37 -37.87
C GLU A 10 -29.76 12.59 -36.35
N LYS A 11 -30.84 12.48 -35.56
CA LYS A 11 -30.76 12.56 -34.09
C LYS A 11 -29.99 11.40 -33.47
N MET A 12 -30.14 10.21 -34.03
CA MET A 12 -29.41 9.03 -33.58
C MET A 12 -27.93 9.13 -33.91
N GLN A 13 -27.57 9.68 -35.07
CA GLN A 13 -26.19 9.97 -35.44
C GLN A 13 -25.57 11.03 -34.54
N ASP A 14 -26.32 12.07 -34.18
CA ASP A 14 -25.85 13.12 -33.26
C ASP A 14 -25.61 12.57 -31.83
N PHE A 15 -26.49 11.67 -31.36
CA PHE A 15 -26.30 10.97 -30.09
C PHE A 15 -25.09 10.03 -30.11
N ILE A 16 -24.85 9.31 -31.21
CA ILE A 16 -23.67 8.47 -31.38
C ILE A 16 -22.39 9.33 -31.40
N ALA A 17 -22.41 10.47 -32.08
CA ALA A 17 -21.29 11.42 -32.09
C ALA A 17 -21.01 11.98 -30.69
N GLN A 18 -22.06 12.33 -29.94
CA GLN A 18 -21.94 12.81 -28.56
C GLN A 18 -21.39 11.73 -27.62
N LEU A 19 -21.85 10.48 -27.75
CA LEU A 19 -21.28 9.34 -27.03
C LEU A 19 -19.81 9.10 -27.39
N ALA A 20 -19.43 9.22 -28.67
CA ALA A 20 -18.05 9.06 -29.11
C ALA A 20 -17.12 10.13 -28.52
N VAL A 21 -17.58 11.39 -28.44
CA VAL A 21 -16.86 12.48 -27.77
C VAL A 21 -16.72 12.23 -26.27
N GLN A 22 -17.77 11.74 -25.61
CA GLN A 22 -17.74 11.37 -24.20
C GLN A 22 -16.72 10.24 -23.94
N ILE A 23 -16.73 9.18 -24.75
CA ILE A 23 -15.79 8.05 -24.66
C ILE A 23 -14.34 8.51 -24.94
N ALA A 24 -14.13 9.35 -25.95
CA ALA A 24 -12.82 9.92 -26.26
C ALA A 24 -12.28 10.83 -25.14
N SER A 25 -13.17 11.54 -24.42
CA SER A 25 -12.78 12.36 -23.27
C SER A 25 -12.36 11.54 -22.04
N VAL A 26 -12.93 10.34 -21.86
CA VAL A 26 -12.53 9.37 -20.83
C VAL A 26 -11.19 8.72 -21.16
N SER A 27 -10.84 8.62 -22.44
CA SER A 27 -9.56 8.07 -22.93
C SER A 27 -8.48 9.15 -23.10
N LYS A 28 -8.35 10.08 -22.14
CA LYS A 28 -7.13 10.89 -22.06
C LYS A 28 -6.04 10.01 -21.43
N ASN A 29 -5.25 9.40 -22.30
CA ASN A 29 -4.01 8.73 -21.95
C ASN A 29 -3.01 9.77 -21.44
N THR A 30 -3.10 10.14 -20.17
CA THR A 30 -2.16 11.06 -19.53
C THR A 30 -0.85 10.32 -19.33
N LYS A 31 0.13 10.61 -20.18
CA LYS A 31 1.52 10.22 -19.91
C LYS A 31 1.87 10.67 -18.50
N ALA A 32 2.28 9.73 -17.64
CA ALA A 32 2.68 10.04 -16.29
C ALA A 32 3.75 11.14 -16.29
N VAL A 33 3.52 12.17 -15.47
CA VAL A 33 4.36 13.35 -15.37
C VAL A 33 5.36 13.13 -14.23
N GLY A 34 6.64 13.26 -14.56
CA GLY A 34 7.75 13.22 -13.59
C GLY A 34 8.56 11.92 -13.63
N VAL A 35 9.62 11.90 -12.81
CA VAL A 35 10.52 10.75 -12.67
C VAL A 35 9.92 9.79 -11.65
N ILE A 36 9.77 8.52 -12.03
CA ILE A 36 9.36 7.44 -11.12
C ILE A 36 10.38 7.37 -9.96
N PRO A 37 9.93 7.28 -8.69
CA PRO A 37 10.83 7.13 -7.56
C PRO A 37 11.77 5.94 -7.72
N SER A 38 12.99 6.09 -7.19
CA SER A 38 13.94 4.97 -7.15
C SER A 38 13.42 3.85 -6.25
N LYS A 39 13.76 2.61 -6.59
CA LYS A 39 13.40 1.43 -5.78
C LYS A 39 13.97 1.51 -4.37
N PHE A 40 13.20 0.99 -3.41
CA PHE A 40 13.57 0.96 -2.00
C PHE A 40 14.01 -0.44 -1.58
N LYS A 41 15.23 -0.55 -1.08
CA LYS A 41 15.88 -1.82 -0.72
C LYS A 41 15.74 -2.20 0.77
N GLY A 42 15.08 -1.38 1.60
CA GLY A 42 15.01 -1.60 3.04
C GLY A 42 15.97 -0.75 3.89
N GLU A 43 16.62 0.27 3.31
CA GLU A 43 17.54 1.13 4.09
C GLU A 43 16.79 2.21 4.88
N LYS A 44 16.84 2.17 6.21
CA LYS A 44 16.15 3.16 7.09
C LYS A 44 16.48 4.63 6.75
N LYS A 45 17.73 4.90 6.36
CA LYS A 45 18.20 6.25 5.99
C LYS A 45 17.49 6.81 4.75
N THR A 46 17.08 5.95 3.82
CA THR A 46 16.43 6.34 2.57
C THR A 46 14.91 6.21 2.62
N ALA A 47 14.37 5.54 3.65
CA ALA A 47 12.94 5.29 3.83
C ALA A 47 12.08 6.57 3.77
N ARG A 48 12.50 7.64 4.45
CA ARG A 48 11.78 8.93 4.43
C ARG A 48 11.77 9.58 3.05
N LYS A 49 12.91 9.56 2.36
CA LYS A 49 13.03 10.11 1.00
C LYS A 49 12.17 9.32 0.02
N PHE A 50 12.14 8.00 0.17
CA PHE A 50 11.32 7.12 -0.65
C PHE A 50 9.82 7.37 -0.47
N ILE A 51 9.30 7.36 0.77
CA ILE A 51 7.86 7.54 0.97
C ILE A 51 7.38 8.94 0.52
N SER A 52 8.22 9.96 0.72
CA SER A 52 7.90 11.33 0.29
C SER A 52 7.88 11.48 -1.22
N SER A 53 8.86 10.88 -1.93
CA SER A 53 8.88 10.92 -3.40
C SER A 53 7.74 10.11 -4.01
N LEU A 54 7.38 8.99 -3.40
CA LEU A 54 6.24 8.16 -3.80
C LEU A 54 4.91 8.91 -3.63
N GLN A 55 4.69 9.55 -2.49
CA GLN A 55 3.52 10.39 -2.23
C GLN A 55 3.40 11.53 -3.23
N LEU A 56 4.51 12.23 -3.51
CA LEU A 56 4.54 13.31 -4.50
C LEU A 56 4.22 12.80 -5.90
N TYR A 57 4.77 11.65 -6.29
CA TYR A 57 4.53 11.06 -7.61
C TYR A 57 3.06 10.67 -7.79
N ILE A 58 2.45 10.01 -6.80
CA ILE A 58 1.03 9.65 -6.83
C ILE A 58 0.15 10.90 -6.90
N LYS A 59 0.47 11.93 -6.10
CA LYS A 59 -0.27 13.20 -6.09
C LYS A 59 -0.22 13.90 -7.46
N ASN A 60 0.93 13.91 -8.10
CA ASN A 60 1.10 14.53 -9.41
C ASN A 60 0.48 13.70 -10.55
N ASN A 61 0.24 12.41 -10.32
CA ASN A 61 -0.31 11.47 -11.28
C ASN A 61 -1.67 10.92 -10.79
N SER A 62 -2.46 11.74 -10.11
CA SER A 62 -3.73 11.32 -9.49
C SER A 62 -4.74 10.78 -10.50
N GLU A 63 -4.69 11.23 -11.75
CA GLU A 63 -5.54 10.70 -12.84
C GLU A 63 -5.12 9.28 -13.27
N THR A 64 -3.84 8.93 -13.13
CA THR A 64 -3.32 7.59 -13.44
C THR A 64 -3.48 6.64 -12.25
N TYR A 65 -3.29 7.16 -11.03
CA TYR A 65 -3.41 6.43 -9.77
C TYR A 65 -4.68 6.87 -9.02
N ASP A 66 -5.81 6.72 -9.69
CA ASP A 66 -7.14 7.08 -9.19
C ASP A 66 -7.67 6.08 -8.14
N THR A 67 -7.31 4.79 -8.26
CA THR A 67 -7.72 3.74 -7.31
C THR A 67 -6.61 3.36 -6.32
N GLU A 68 -7.00 2.83 -5.15
CA GLU A 68 -6.04 2.38 -4.12
C GLU A 68 -5.19 1.20 -4.60
N GLU A 69 -5.76 0.30 -5.41
CA GLU A 69 -5.06 -0.85 -5.97
C GLU A 69 -3.93 -0.41 -6.90
N LYS A 70 -4.14 0.65 -7.69
CA LYS A 70 -3.08 1.20 -8.55
C LYS A 70 -1.97 1.86 -7.72
N LYS A 71 -2.33 2.57 -6.64
CA LYS A 71 -1.37 3.21 -5.73
C LYS A 71 -0.52 2.15 -5.01
N LEU A 72 -1.16 1.10 -4.51
CA LEU A 72 -0.50 -0.03 -3.86
C LEU A 72 0.35 -0.82 -4.86
N GLY A 73 -0.15 -1.09 -6.07
CA GLY A 73 0.62 -1.75 -7.13
C GLY A 73 1.90 -0.99 -7.48
N LEU A 74 1.84 0.34 -7.56
CA LEU A 74 3.06 1.16 -7.70
C LEU A 74 3.99 1.00 -6.51
N ALA A 75 3.47 1.13 -5.28
CA ALA A 75 4.27 1.03 -4.07
C ALA A 75 4.99 -0.32 -3.98
N TYR A 76 4.28 -1.42 -4.23
CA TYR A 76 4.82 -2.78 -4.22
C TYR A 76 5.87 -2.97 -5.31
N SER A 77 5.65 -2.45 -6.52
CA SER A 77 6.61 -2.55 -7.63
C SER A 77 7.95 -1.85 -7.35
N LEU A 78 7.95 -0.88 -6.43
CA LEU A 78 9.12 -0.11 -6.03
C LEU A 78 9.80 -0.64 -4.77
N CYS A 79 9.19 -1.59 -4.06
CA CYS A 79 9.85 -2.35 -3.00
C CYS A 79 10.78 -3.41 -3.62
N ASP A 80 12.03 -3.46 -3.16
CA ASP A 80 13.04 -4.40 -3.61
C ASP A 80 13.76 -5.03 -2.41
N GLU A 81 14.44 -6.16 -2.62
CA GLU A 81 15.21 -6.88 -1.59
C GLU A 81 14.43 -7.06 -0.27
N SER A 82 14.94 -6.55 0.85
CA SER A 82 14.31 -6.69 2.17
C SER A 82 12.92 -6.03 2.27
N ALA A 83 12.66 -4.98 1.48
CA ALA A 83 11.34 -4.36 1.43
C ALA A 83 10.34 -5.22 0.64
N ALA A 84 10.82 -5.94 -0.39
CA ALA A 84 10.00 -6.89 -1.13
C ALA A 84 9.61 -8.08 -0.24
N GLU A 85 10.57 -8.65 0.51
CA GLU A 85 10.31 -9.72 1.47
C GLU A 85 9.29 -9.33 2.55
N TRP A 86 9.39 -8.09 3.05
CA TRP A 86 8.44 -7.57 4.05
C TRP A 86 7.02 -7.43 3.50
N ILE A 87 6.84 -7.06 2.23
CA ILE A 87 5.51 -6.82 1.66
C ILE A 87 4.85 -8.10 1.12
N GLN A 88 5.63 -9.14 0.77
CA GLN A 88 5.13 -10.43 0.26
C GLN A 88 3.92 -11.01 1.03
N PRO A 89 3.94 -11.16 2.37
CA PRO A 89 2.81 -11.76 3.08
C PRO A 89 1.49 -11.00 2.93
N TYR A 90 1.54 -9.70 2.64
CA TYR A 90 0.36 -8.87 2.40
C TYR A 90 -0.15 -9.02 0.97
N ILE A 91 0.76 -9.08 -0.01
CA ILE A 91 0.44 -9.34 -1.43
C ILE A 91 -0.20 -10.71 -1.58
N ASP A 92 0.44 -11.73 -0.99
CA ASP A 92 -0.03 -13.10 -0.99
C ASP A 92 -1.44 -13.17 -0.41
N ARG A 93 -1.70 -12.52 0.73
CA ARG A 93 -3.04 -12.50 1.35
C ARG A 93 -4.11 -11.87 0.46
N GLN A 94 -3.79 -10.77 -0.24
CA GLN A 94 -4.72 -10.14 -1.19
C GLN A 94 -5.02 -11.07 -2.36
N ASN A 95 -4.02 -11.80 -2.87
CA ASN A 95 -4.19 -12.77 -3.95
C ASN A 95 -4.94 -14.04 -3.48
N PHE A 96 -4.70 -14.51 -2.24
CA PHE A 96 -5.35 -15.69 -1.66
C PHE A 96 -6.86 -15.50 -1.45
N GLY A 97 -7.36 -14.27 -1.39
CA GLY A 97 -8.81 -14.00 -1.37
C GLY A 97 -9.53 -14.59 -2.59
N GLU A 98 -8.90 -14.60 -3.77
CA GLU A 98 -9.47 -15.18 -4.98
C GLU A 98 -9.40 -16.72 -4.98
N GLU A 99 -8.31 -17.29 -4.46
CA GLU A 99 -8.16 -18.76 -4.31
C GLU A 99 -9.12 -19.34 -3.28
N GLN A 100 -9.36 -18.66 -2.16
CA GLN A 100 -10.30 -19.13 -1.14
C GLN A 100 -11.75 -19.09 -1.65
N ILE A 101 -12.11 -18.11 -2.47
CA ILE A 101 -13.40 -18.09 -3.18
C ILE A 101 -13.50 -19.27 -4.17
N CYS A 102 -12.42 -19.61 -4.87
CA CYS A 102 -12.38 -20.74 -5.81
C CYS A 102 -12.46 -22.09 -5.08
N LEU A 103 -11.72 -22.26 -3.98
CA LEU A 103 -11.74 -23.43 -3.11
C LEU A 103 -13.10 -23.63 -2.44
N ALA A 104 -13.74 -22.56 -1.95
CA ALA A 104 -15.09 -22.62 -1.40
C ALA A 104 -16.11 -23.06 -2.46
N LYS A 105 -16.01 -22.51 -3.69
CA LYS A 105 -16.85 -22.92 -4.84
C LYS A 105 -16.62 -24.39 -5.21
N TYR A 106 -15.37 -24.86 -5.19
CA TYR A 106 -15.02 -26.24 -5.49
C TYR A 106 -15.49 -27.22 -4.41
N LYS A 107 -15.28 -26.91 -3.13
CA LYS A 107 -15.79 -27.67 -1.98
C LYS A 107 -17.33 -27.77 -2.00
N ALA A 108 -18.03 -26.69 -2.33
CA ALA A 108 -19.49 -26.70 -2.50
C ALA A 108 -19.97 -27.59 -3.65
N LYS A 109 -19.22 -27.64 -4.76
CA LYS A 109 -19.51 -28.57 -5.87
C LYS A 109 -19.30 -30.03 -5.47
N ILE A 110 -18.24 -30.34 -4.71
CA ILE A 110 -17.99 -31.68 -4.18
C ILE A 110 -19.12 -32.11 -3.24
N ARG A 111 -19.57 -31.23 -2.34
CA ARG A 111 -20.71 -31.53 -1.44
C ARG A 111 -21.97 -31.88 -2.22
N LYS A 112 -22.35 -31.06 -3.22
CA LYS A 112 -23.51 -31.34 -4.07
C LYS A 112 -23.40 -32.66 -4.84
N ALA A 113 -22.21 -33.00 -5.33
CA ALA A 113 -21.98 -34.28 -6.00
C ALA A 113 -22.09 -35.47 -5.03
N LYS A 114 -21.56 -35.32 -3.80
CA LYS A 114 -21.62 -36.33 -2.73
C LYS A 114 -23.07 -36.58 -2.26
N ASP A 115 -23.85 -35.51 -2.09
CA ASP A 115 -25.27 -35.60 -1.73
C ASP A 115 -26.10 -36.28 -2.83
N LYS A 116 -25.81 -35.96 -4.10
CA LYS A 116 -26.46 -36.60 -5.26
C LYS A 116 -26.10 -38.09 -5.38
N LEU A 117 -24.85 -38.45 -5.10
CA LEU A 117 -24.40 -39.83 -5.09
C LEU A 117 -25.02 -40.63 -3.93
N LYS A 118 -25.17 -40.00 -2.76
CA LYS A 118 -25.86 -40.59 -1.60
C LYS A 118 -27.34 -40.82 -1.92
N ALA A 119 -28.02 -39.83 -2.50
CA ALA A 119 -29.43 -39.96 -2.91
C ALA A 119 -29.66 -41.07 -3.95
N LEU A 120 -28.73 -41.24 -4.90
CA LEU A 120 -28.78 -42.33 -5.88
C LEU A 120 -28.58 -43.70 -5.22
N LYS A 121 -27.63 -43.83 -4.28
CA LYS A 121 -27.42 -45.08 -3.52
C LYS A 121 -28.61 -45.43 -2.62
N THR A 122 -29.24 -44.45 -1.98
CA THR A 122 -30.44 -44.66 -1.15
C THR A 122 -31.67 -44.99 -1.99
N ALA A 123 -31.72 -44.57 -3.27
CA ALA A 123 -32.80 -44.93 -4.20
C ALA A 123 -32.65 -46.35 -4.78
N GLU A 124 -31.42 -46.88 -4.84
CA GLU A 124 -31.15 -48.23 -5.37
C GLU A 124 -31.15 -49.34 -4.30
N THR A 125 -31.05 -49.00 -3.01
CA THR A 125 -31.06 -49.97 -1.92
C THR A 125 -32.32 -49.80 -1.07
N GLY A 126 -33.36 -50.57 -1.39
CA GLY A 126 -34.50 -50.74 -0.49
C GLY A 126 -34.10 -51.57 0.73
N ALA A 127 -34.43 -51.03 1.90
CA ALA A 127 -34.60 -51.69 3.20
C ALA A 127 -33.37 -52.34 3.87
N ASP A 128 -33.26 -52.01 5.16
CA ASP A 128 -32.56 -52.69 6.25
C ASP A 128 -31.04 -52.88 6.14
N SER A 129 -30.31 -52.04 6.87
CA SER A 129 -29.49 -52.50 8.01
C SER A 129 -28.87 -51.30 8.69
N ASP A 130 -29.18 -51.14 9.98
CA ASP A 130 -28.35 -50.44 10.94
C ASP A 130 -26.88 -50.83 10.74
N SER A 131 -26.03 -49.85 10.46
CA SER A 131 -24.68 -49.85 11.00
C SER A 131 -24.20 -48.41 11.15
N GLU A 132 -24.09 -48.03 12.41
CA GLU A 132 -23.47 -46.80 12.87
C GLU A 132 -22.01 -46.77 12.43
N ALA A 133 -21.63 -45.77 11.64
CA ALA A 133 -20.24 -45.51 11.31
C ALA A 133 -19.95 -44.02 11.48
N SER A 134 -19.25 -43.75 12.59
CA SER A 134 -18.18 -42.76 12.75
C SER A 134 -18.51 -41.29 12.49
N GLU A 135 -18.57 -40.51 13.56
CA GLU A 135 -18.19 -39.08 13.52
C GLU A 135 -17.10 -38.87 14.57
N ASN A 136 -15.84 -39.07 14.15
CA ASN A 136 -14.70 -38.51 14.85
C ASN A 136 -14.63 -37.04 14.40
N GLU A 137 -15.03 -36.15 15.30
CA GLU A 137 -14.88 -34.71 15.15
C GLU A 137 -13.37 -34.41 15.22
N GLU A 138 -12.76 -34.12 14.07
CA GLU A 138 -11.47 -33.45 14.03
C GLU A 138 -11.69 -32.04 14.58
N GLU A 139 -11.25 -31.85 15.82
CA GLU A 139 -11.09 -30.54 16.46
C GLU A 139 -10.20 -29.66 15.57
N GLU A 140 -10.80 -28.75 14.81
CA GLU A 140 -10.08 -27.60 14.28
C GLU A 140 -9.67 -26.74 15.48
N GLU A 141 -8.42 -26.90 15.91
CA GLU A 141 -7.80 -25.97 16.84
C GLU A 141 -7.81 -24.57 16.23
N ASP A 142 -8.63 -23.70 16.84
CA ASP A 142 -8.67 -22.26 16.65
C ASP A 142 -7.28 -21.64 16.89
N PHE A 143 -6.43 -21.62 15.86
CA PHE A 143 -5.21 -20.79 15.82
C PHE A 143 -5.53 -19.34 15.41
N ALA A 144 -6.69 -18.83 15.83
CA ALA A 144 -7.18 -17.50 15.47
C ALA A 144 -7.11 -16.54 16.66
N SER A 145 -5.95 -16.44 17.32
CA SER A 145 -5.69 -15.40 18.32
C SER A 145 -4.20 -15.21 18.59
N SER A 146 -3.48 -14.54 17.69
CA SER A 146 -2.37 -13.61 18.03
C SER A 146 -1.53 -13.21 16.81
N ASN A 147 -2.14 -12.54 15.84
CA ASN A 147 -1.55 -11.36 15.21
C ASN A 147 -2.59 -10.81 14.24
N LEU A 148 -3.18 -9.68 14.61
CA LEU A 148 -3.80 -8.77 13.66
C LEU A 148 -2.70 -8.34 12.68
N ILE A 149 -2.48 -9.15 11.64
CA ILE A 149 -1.70 -8.76 10.47
C ILE A 149 -2.57 -7.69 9.79
N ASN A 150 -2.26 -6.43 10.07
CA ASN A 150 -2.96 -5.26 9.55
C ASN A 150 -3.10 -5.40 8.02
N GLU A 151 -4.34 -5.48 7.54
CA GLU A 151 -4.61 -5.55 6.10
C GLU A 151 -4.19 -4.23 5.44
N ILE A 152 -3.39 -4.30 4.37
CA ILE A 152 -2.93 -3.13 3.62
C ILE A 152 -3.93 -2.88 2.49
N ASN A 153 -5.05 -2.23 2.80
CA ASN A 153 -6.13 -2.00 1.85
C ASN A 153 -6.06 -0.62 1.19
N THR A 154 -5.40 0.34 1.84
CA THR A 154 -5.17 1.68 1.29
C THR A 154 -3.70 2.03 1.25
N PHE A 155 -3.34 2.98 0.39
CA PHE A 155 -2.00 3.56 0.35
C PHE A 155 -1.61 4.22 1.69
N ASN A 156 -2.58 4.71 2.46
CA ASN A 156 -2.32 5.26 3.78
C ASN A 156 -1.92 4.18 4.80
N ASP A 157 -2.53 3.00 4.73
CA ASP A 157 -2.16 1.85 5.58
C ASP A 157 -0.73 1.41 5.27
N PHE A 158 -0.41 1.32 3.97
CA PHE A 158 0.96 1.08 3.51
C PHE A 158 1.92 2.11 4.07
N ALA A 159 1.63 3.40 3.92
CA ALA A 159 2.53 4.47 4.37
C ALA A 159 2.73 4.46 5.90
N THR A 160 1.71 4.08 6.66
CA THR A 160 1.77 3.97 8.12
C THR A 160 2.66 2.81 8.54
N LEU A 161 2.38 1.61 8.05
CA LEU A 161 3.17 0.40 8.33
C LEU A 161 4.61 0.53 7.82
N PHE A 162 4.79 1.17 6.67
CA PHE A 162 6.11 1.46 6.12
C PHE A 162 6.92 2.34 7.07
N LYS A 163 6.29 3.40 7.61
CA LYS A 163 6.94 4.27 8.60
C LYS A 163 7.24 3.50 9.89
N GLU A 164 6.31 2.73 10.42
CA GLU A 164 6.54 1.93 11.64
C GLU A 164 7.69 0.93 11.48
N THR A 165 7.80 0.32 10.30
CA THR A 165 8.81 -0.71 10.01
C THR A 165 10.19 -0.10 9.73
N TRP A 166 10.23 0.96 8.92
CA TRP A 166 11.47 1.45 8.32
C TRP A 166 11.93 2.82 8.83
N THR A 167 11.10 3.55 9.57
CA THR A 167 11.52 4.78 10.26
C THR A 167 11.78 4.48 11.74
N SER A 168 12.74 5.19 12.32
CA SER A 168 13.06 5.08 13.75
C SER A 168 11.83 5.34 14.61
N ALA A 169 11.61 4.56 15.66
CA ALA A 169 10.47 4.72 16.58
C ALA A 169 10.44 6.10 17.29
N GLN A 170 11.57 6.81 17.34
CA GLN A 170 11.70 8.15 17.92
C GLN A 170 12.57 9.06 17.03
N PRO A 171 12.04 9.52 15.88
CA PRO A 171 12.80 10.31 14.92
C PRO A 171 13.29 11.62 15.53
N ALA A 172 12.54 12.22 16.45
CA ALA A 172 12.93 13.44 17.16
C ALA A 172 14.11 13.23 18.11
N ALA A 173 14.13 12.13 18.87
CA ALA A 173 15.23 11.85 19.80
C ALA A 173 16.53 11.49 19.04
N GLU A 174 16.42 10.71 17.96
CA GLU A 174 17.56 10.40 17.10
C GLU A 174 18.09 11.65 16.38
N ALA A 175 17.21 12.52 15.91
CA ALA A 175 17.58 13.79 15.28
C ALA A 175 18.32 14.71 16.27
N ARG A 176 17.82 14.83 17.51
CA ARG A 176 18.50 15.59 18.58
C ARG A 176 19.88 15.03 18.89
N ASN A 177 19.98 13.71 19.09
CA ASN A 177 21.26 13.03 19.28
C ASN A 177 22.21 13.18 18.08
N THR A 178 21.67 13.33 16.87
CA THR A 178 22.46 13.53 15.65
C THR A 178 22.97 14.95 15.56
N ILE A 179 22.14 15.95 15.88
CA ILE A 179 22.53 17.37 15.94
C ILE A 179 23.63 17.58 16.98
N ASP A 180 23.45 17.04 18.19
CA ASP A 180 24.41 17.10 19.29
C ASP A 180 25.80 16.55 18.90
N LYS A 181 25.82 15.55 18.01
CA LYS A 181 27.05 14.92 17.50
C LYS A 181 27.55 15.52 16.19
N MET A 182 26.81 16.45 15.59
CA MET A 182 27.13 17.00 14.27
C MET A 182 28.10 18.15 14.40
N SER A 183 29.33 17.95 13.92
CA SER A 183 30.30 19.03 13.73
C SER A 183 30.58 19.24 12.25
N GLN A 184 30.87 20.47 11.85
CA GLN A 184 31.19 20.81 10.46
C GLN A 184 32.40 20.01 9.93
N GLY A 185 33.41 19.77 10.77
CA GLY A 185 34.59 19.01 10.41
C GLY A 185 35.30 19.58 9.17
N LYS A 186 35.30 18.82 8.08
CA LYS A 186 35.89 19.20 6.78
C LYS A 186 34.85 19.57 5.71
N ASP A 187 33.56 19.50 6.04
CA ASP A 187 32.49 19.80 5.09
C ASP A 187 32.42 21.31 4.80
N SER A 188 31.98 21.66 3.59
CA SER A 188 31.68 23.06 3.27
C SER A 188 30.55 23.57 4.17
N LEU A 189 30.54 24.87 4.46
CA LEU A 189 29.51 25.47 5.31
C LEU A 189 28.10 25.17 4.76
N VAL A 190 27.93 25.27 3.44
CA VAL A 190 26.65 25.00 2.76
C VAL A 190 26.20 23.55 2.93
N ASP A 191 27.12 22.59 2.80
CA ASP A 191 26.80 21.16 2.96
C ASP A 191 26.44 20.83 4.41
N TYR A 192 27.19 21.39 5.37
CA TYR A 192 26.90 21.24 6.78
C TYR A 192 25.53 21.84 7.15
N THR A 193 25.25 23.09 6.75
CA THR A 193 23.96 23.74 7.05
C THR A 193 22.81 22.98 6.40
N THR A 194 22.97 22.46 5.18
CA THR A 194 21.93 21.66 4.51
C THR A 194 21.66 20.35 5.27
N LYS A 195 22.71 19.66 5.71
CA LYS A 195 22.58 18.44 6.53
C LYS A 195 21.94 18.74 7.88
N PHE A 196 22.36 19.81 8.55
CA PHE A 196 21.81 20.25 9.83
C PHE A 196 20.31 20.56 9.70
N MET A 197 19.91 21.38 8.71
CA MET A 197 18.50 21.73 8.48
C MET A 197 17.63 20.51 8.19
N LEU A 198 18.17 19.53 7.44
CA LEU A 198 17.46 18.29 7.15
C LEU A 198 17.20 17.45 8.41
N VAL A 199 18.16 17.41 9.34
CA VAL A 199 18.01 16.69 10.62
C VAL A 199 17.15 17.50 11.60
N ALA A 200 17.29 18.81 11.62
CA ALA A 200 16.50 19.71 12.47
C ALA A 200 15.00 19.67 12.16
N ALA A 201 14.62 19.46 10.90
CA ALA A 201 13.22 19.23 10.54
C ALA A 201 12.56 18.06 11.29
N ASP A 202 13.35 17.10 11.77
CA ASP A 202 12.86 15.92 12.48
C ASP A 202 12.80 16.08 14.01
N THR A 203 13.43 17.10 14.59
CA THR A 203 13.47 17.30 16.06
C THR A 203 12.18 17.86 16.64
N GLY A 204 11.35 18.45 15.78
CA GLY A 204 10.15 19.21 16.16
C GLY A 204 10.45 20.57 16.80
N TYR A 205 11.70 21.04 16.74
CA TYR A 205 12.08 22.34 17.26
C TYR A 205 11.61 23.48 16.35
N SER A 206 11.15 24.57 16.96
CA SER A 206 10.96 25.83 16.23
C SER A 206 12.33 26.46 15.95
N ASP A 207 12.41 27.34 14.95
CA ASP A 207 13.66 28.05 14.58
C ASP A 207 14.27 28.80 15.79
N LEU A 208 13.41 29.24 16.73
CA LEU A 208 13.79 29.88 17.99
C LEU A 208 14.42 28.93 19.01
N ASP A 209 14.05 27.64 19.00
CA ASP A 209 14.61 26.64 19.91
C ASP A 209 16.00 26.20 19.41
N LEU A 210 16.19 26.11 18.08
CA LEU A 210 17.48 25.78 17.45
C LEU A 210 18.54 26.89 17.64
N GLN A 211 18.12 28.16 17.65
CA GLN A 211 19.03 29.28 17.89
C GLN A 211 19.54 29.31 19.33
N LYS A 212 18.71 28.94 20.32
CA LYS A 212 19.13 28.92 21.73
C LYS A 212 20.18 27.85 22.02
N ASP A 213 20.00 26.65 21.47
CA ASP A 213 20.95 25.54 21.65
C ASP A 213 22.31 25.86 20.99
N THR A 214 22.33 26.65 19.91
CA THR A 214 23.58 27.06 19.23
C THR A 214 24.26 28.27 19.88
N GLU A 215 23.51 29.11 20.59
CA GLU A 215 24.04 30.25 21.35
C GLU A 215 24.64 29.84 22.71
N GLU A 216 24.08 28.83 23.40
CA GLU A 216 24.63 28.37 24.70
C GLU A 216 26.06 27.79 24.57
N ASP A 217 26.35 27.05 23.50
CA ASP A 217 27.71 26.54 23.23
C ASP A 217 28.70 27.64 22.83
N SER A 218 28.20 28.76 22.30
CA SER A 218 29.04 29.91 21.93
C SER A 218 29.44 30.76 23.14
N ILE A 219 28.65 30.75 24.21
CA ILE A 219 28.95 31.48 25.45
C ILE A 219 30.01 30.74 26.30
N GLY A 220 30.13 29.41 26.16
CA GLY A 220 31.14 28.61 26.86
C GLY A 220 32.59 28.80 26.39
N LEU A 221 32.81 29.47 25.25
CA LEU A 221 34.15 29.74 24.71
C LEU A 221 34.69 31.14 25.05
N SER A 222 33.86 32.06 25.55
CA SER A 222 34.33 33.42 25.93
C SER A 222 34.80 33.57 27.38
N GLU A 223 34.74 32.50 28.19
CA GLU A 223 35.22 32.52 29.59
C GLU A 223 36.61 31.87 29.77
N LYS A 224 37.30 31.52 28.67
CA LYS A 224 38.64 30.90 28.70
C LYS A 224 39.71 31.59 27.84
N PHE A 225 39.57 32.89 27.57
CA PHE A 225 40.67 33.72 27.09
C PHE A 225 40.69 35.08 27.77
#